data_AF-A0A5P2QRG0-F1
#
_entry.id   AF-A0A5P2QRG0-F1
#
_cell.length_a   1.000
_cell.length_b   1.000
_cell.length_c   1.000
_cell.angle_alpha   90.00
_cell.angle_beta   90.00
_cell.angle_gamma   90.00
#
_symmetry.space_group_name_H-M   'P 1'
#
loop_
_entity.id
_entity.type
_entity.pdbx_description
1 polymer ?
#
loop_
_entity_poly.entity_id
_entity_poly.type
_entity_poly.pdbx_seq_one_letter_code
_entity_poly.pdbx_strand_id
1 'polypeptide(L)'
;MADLDFNDYCARCGFVLPKDGRSIYRTHCSRGCYMADYRDVEKQGRLDDKASRAPCAYCGGPVSPARWGHAIYCSAECKQLAWKVPKTCPHCGKAFRGNPDQVHCSWFCYCQVAKRKHQPRPCQWCGTTITQPHGKTRFCSLSCAGKAGMDARLRDAVLTAKTLDLMLEKLRPKRSYRMRLTPARLDRLLAKVSRAG
;
A
#
# COMPACT_ATOMS: atom_id res chain seq x y z
N MET A 1 28.77 -47.61 -13.86
CA MET A 1 28.21 -46.25 -13.70
C MET A 1 26.72 -46.40 -13.87
N ALA A 2 25.93 -46.19 -12.81
CA ALA A 2 24.48 -46.26 -12.90
C ALA A 2 23.98 -44.96 -13.53
N ASP A 3 23.44 -45.04 -14.74
CA ASP A 3 22.70 -43.92 -15.34
C ASP A 3 21.50 -43.62 -14.42
N LEU A 4 21.57 -42.48 -13.74
CA LEU A 4 20.43 -41.94 -13.02
C LEU A 4 19.44 -41.44 -14.08
N ASP A 5 18.48 -42.28 -14.45
CA ASP A 5 17.37 -41.89 -15.30
C ASP A 5 16.54 -40.82 -14.58
N PHE A 6 16.86 -39.55 -14.85
CA PHE A 6 16.01 -38.41 -14.52
C PHE A 6 14.83 -38.41 -15.47
N ASN A 7 13.87 -39.31 -15.23
CA ASN A 7 12.55 -39.20 -15.81
C ASN A 7 11.82 -38.07 -15.10
N ASP A 8 11.38 -37.07 -15.85
CA ASP A 8 10.53 -36.02 -15.31
C ASP A 8 9.11 -36.56 -15.16
N TYR A 9 8.60 -36.55 -13.93
CA TYR A 9 7.24 -36.95 -13.63
C TYR A 9 6.36 -35.71 -13.44
N CYS A 10 5.11 -35.77 -13.87
CA CYS A 10 4.16 -34.71 -13.58
C CYS A 10 3.97 -34.57 -12.07
N ALA A 11 4.26 -33.37 -11.53
CA ALA A 11 4.17 -33.08 -10.09
C ALA A 11 2.79 -33.37 -9.48
N ARG A 12 1.74 -33.39 -10.30
CA ARG A 12 0.35 -33.60 -9.85
C ARG A 12 -0.09 -35.06 -9.88
N CYS A 13 0.08 -35.75 -11.01
CA CYS A 13 -0.49 -37.08 -11.23
C CYS A 13 0.56 -38.20 -11.35
N GLY A 14 1.85 -37.87 -11.33
CA GLY A 14 2.93 -38.85 -11.46
C GLY A 14 3.12 -39.40 -12.88
N PHE A 15 2.39 -38.89 -13.89
CA PHE A 15 2.55 -39.34 -15.27
C PHE A 15 3.95 -38.98 -15.82
N VAL A 16 4.62 -39.92 -16.48
CA VAL A 16 5.95 -39.73 -17.08
C VAL A 16 5.85 -38.73 -18.23
N LEU A 17 6.65 -37.67 -18.18
CA LEU A 17 6.65 -36.64 -19.22
C LEU A 17 7.55 -37.07 -20.39
N PRO A 18 7.06 -36.96 -21.64
CA PRO A 18 7.88 -37.30 -22.81
C PRO A 18 9.00 -36.27 -22.99
N LYS A 19 10.18 -36.74 -23.39
CA LYS A 19 11.34 -35.89 -23.74
C LYS A 19 11.23 -35.38 -25.19
N ASP A 20 10.12 -34.73 -25.52
CA ASP A 20 9.78 -34.30 -26.88
C ASP A 20 10.38 -32.92 -27.28
N GLY A 21 11.35 -32.41 -26.51
CA GLY A 21 12.06 -31.17 -26.78
C GLY A 21 11.25 -29.88 -26.57
N ARG A 22 9.97 -29.97 -26.17
CA ARG A 22 9.05 -28.81 -26.10
C ARG A 22 9.12 -27.99 -24.81
N SER A 23 9.90 -28.38 -23.82
CA SER A 23 10.41 -27.51 -22.73
C SER A 23 11.05 -28.42 -21.69
N ILE A 24 12.36 -28.24 -21.46
CA ILE A 24 13.11 -28.94 -20.39
C ILE A 24 12.54 -28.59 -19.00
N TYR A 25 11.72 -27.54 -18.88
CA TYR A 25 11.19 -27.02 -17.62
C TYR A 25 9.71 -27.37 -17.39
N ARG A 26 9.16 -28.35 -18.12
CA ARG A 26 7.75 -28.70 -17.97
C ARG A 26 7.54 -29.55 -16.71
N THR A 27 6.75 -29.04 -15.76
CA THR A 27 6.43 -29.73 -14.49
C THR A 27 5.10 -30.50 -14.50
N HIS A 28 4.21 -30.24 -15.48
CA HIS A 28 2.86 -30.81 -15.53
C HIS A 28 2.50 -31.42 -16.89
N CYS A 29 1.85 -32.58 -16.89
CA CYS A 29 1.48 -33.31 -18.12
C CYS A 29 0.35 -32.65 -18.93
N SER A 30 -0.44 -31.78 -18.31
CA SER A 30 -1.55 -31.07 -18.95
C SER A 30 -1.85 -29.76 -18.25
N ARG A 31 -2.57 -28.86 -18.93
CA ARG A 31 -3.10 -27.62 -18.34
C ARG A 31 -4.02 -27.91 -17.14
N GLY A 32 -4.76 -29.02 -17.16
CA GLY A 32 -5.60 -29.44 -16.03
C GLY A 32 -4.79 -29.76 -14.78
N CYS A 33 -3.68 -30.50 -14.92
CA CYS A 33 -2.77 -30.79 -13.81
C CYS A 33 -2.11 -29.53 -13.25
N TYR A 34 -1.64 -28.63 -14.13
CA TYR A 34 -1.10 -27.33 -13.72
C TYR A 34 -2.12 -26.51 -12.91
N MET A 35 -3.36 -26.38 -13.43
CA MET A 35 -4.40 -25.59 -12.75
C MET A 35 -4.86 -26.22 -11.43
N ALA A 36 -4.88 -27.55 -11.33
CA ALA A 36 -5.22 -28.24 -10.09
C ALA A 36 -4.15 -27.99 -9.01
N ASP A 37 -2.88 -28.10 -9.38
CA ASP A 37 -1.76 -27.83 -8.49
C ASP A 37 -1.74 -26.36 -8.04
N TYR A 38 -1.90 -25.42 -8.98
CA TYR A 38 -2.02 -23.99 -8.68
C TYR A 38 -3.17 -23.68 -7.69
N ARG A 39 -4.36 -24.29 -7.89
CA ARG A 39 -5.50 -24.12 -6.98
C ARG A 39 -5.22 -24.68 -5.59
N ASP A 40 -4.47 -25.77 -5.49
CA ASP A 40 -4.10 -26.35 -4.20
C ASP A 40 -3.09 -25.47 -3.47
N VAL A 41 -2.12 -24.88 -4.17
CA VAL A 41 -1.22 -23.86 -3.62
C VAL A 41 -2.01 -22.64 -3.14
N GLU A 42 -2.94 -22.11 -3.94
CA GLU A 42 -3.80 -21.01 -3.49
C GLU A 42 -4.67 -21.40 -2.28
N LYS A 43 -5.21 -22.62 -2.28
CA LYS A 43 -6.03 -23.11 -1.17
C LYS A 43 -5.18 -23.22 0.10
N GLN A 44 -3.95 -23.71 -0.01
CA GLN A 44 -3.02 -23.80 1.10
C GLN A 44 -2.66 -22.41 1.63
N GLY A 45 -2.32 -21.47 0.74
CA GLY A 45 -2.07 -20.07 1.15
C GLY A 45 -3.26 -19.45 1.88
N ARG A 46 -4.49 -19.71 1.42
CA ARG A 46 -5.72 -19.28 2.14
C ARG A 46 -5.88 -19.96 3.50
N LEU A 47 -5.41 -21.19 3.70
CA LEU A 47 -5.45 -21.86 5.00
C LEU A 47 -4.36 -21.33 5.94
N ASP A 48 -3.17 -21.06 5.41
CA ASP A 48 -2.04 -20.48 6.16
C ASP A 48 -2.36 -19.05 6.63
N ASP A 49 -2.96 -18.23 5.76
CA ASP A 49 -3.50 -16.90 6.11
C ASP A 49 -4.58 -16.98 7.21
N LYS A 50 -5.35 -18.07 7.24
CA LYS A 50 -6.35 -18.29 8.30
C LYS A 50 -5.73 -18.83 9.58
N ALA A 51 -4.64 -19.58 9.50
CA ALA A 51 -3.92 -20.09 10.66
C ALA A 51 -3.24 -18.97 11.46
N SER A 52 -2.77 -17.92 10.78
CA SER A 52 -2.19 -16.73 11.40
C SER A 52 -3.22 -15.73 11.95
N ARG A 53 -4.51 -16.09 11.98
CA ARG A 53 -5.57 -15.18 12.44
C ARG A 53 -5.48 -14.94 13.94
N ALA A 54 -5.77 -13.69 14.33
CA ALA A 54 -5.97 -13.34 15.73
C ALA A 54 -7.00 -14.26 16.42
N PRO A 55 -6.79 -14.59 17.71
CA PRO A 55 -7.75 -15.37 18.47
C PRO A 55 -9.11 -14.65 18.56
N CYS A 56 -10.15 -15.40 18.93
CA CYS A 56 -11.49 -14.86 19.09
C CYS A 56 -11.50 -13.68 20.06
N ALA A 57 -12.04 -12.54 19.62
CA ALA A 57 -12.07 -11.32 20.43
C ALA A 57 -12.93 -11.41 21.71
N TYR A 58 -13.73 -12.46 21.89
CA TYR A 58 -14.55 -12.66 23.09
C TYR A 58 -13.93 -13.68 24.07
N CYS A 59 -13.65 -14.90 23.61
CA CYS A 59 -13.16 -15.99 24.48
C CYS A 59 -11.66 -16.26 24.38
N GLY A 60 -10.94 -15.63 23.44
CA GLY A 60 -9.52 -15.89 23.20
C GLY A 60 -9.21 -17.23 22.49
N GLY A 61 -10.23 -18.05 22.20
CA GLY A 61 -10.04 -19.33 21.51
C GLY A 61 -9.73 -19.20 20.00
N PRO A 62 -9.19 -20.24 19.35
CA PRO A 62 -8.87 -20.21 17.92
C PRO A 62 -10.13 -20.08 17.06
N VAL A 63 -10.04 -19.30 15.98
CA VAL A 63 -11.13 -19.17 15.00
C VAL A 63 -10.95 -20.22 13.92
N SER A 64 -11.95 -21.10 13.74
CA SER A 64 -11.89 -22.18 12.77
C SER A 64 -11.57 -21.69 11.34
N PRO A 65 -10.65 -22.35 10.60
CA PRO A 65 -10.38 -22.04 9.19
C PRO A 65 -11.59 -22.21 8.26
N ALA A 66 -12.63 -22.95 8.69
CA ALA A 66 -13.87 -23.07 7.93
C ALA A 66 -14.68 -21.75 7.93
N ARG A 67 -14.42 -20.85 8.88
CA ARG A 67 -15.06 -19.52 8.92
C ARG A 67 -14.56 -18.62 7.79
N TRP A 68 -15.33 -17.58 7.52
CA TRP A 68 -14.99 -16.53 6.55
C TRP A 68 -13.67 -15.82 6.91
N GLY A 69 -13.01 -15.27 5.90
CA GLY A 69 -11.67 -14.64 6.00
C GLY A 69 -11.55 -13.58 7.09
N HIS A 70 -12.63 -12.85 7.34
CA HIS A 70 -12.68 -11.72 8.28
C HIS A 70 -13.47 -12.05 9.57
N ALA A 71 -13.67 -13.33 9.90
CA ALA A 71 -14.41 -13.69 11.10
C ALA A 71 -13.62 -13.37 12.38
N ILE A 72 -14.17 -12.48 13.21
CA ILE A 72 -13.58 -12.02 14.48
C ILE A 72 -13.90 -12.98 15.66
N TYR A 73 -14.96 -13.77 15.52
CA TYR A 73 -15.46 -14.66 16.57
C TYR A 73 -15.39 -16.13 16.13
N CYS A 74 -15.06 -17.03 17.06
CA CYS A 74 -15.02 -18.47 16.77
C CYS A 74 -16.43 -19.06 16.53
N SER A 75 -17.40 -18.65 17.34
CA SER A 75 -18.80 -19.12 17.29
C SER A 75 -19.82 -17.97 17.17
N ALA A 76 -21.05 -18.33 16.75
CA ALA A 76 -22.17 -17.38 16.74
C ALA A 76 -22.55 -16.96 18.18
N GLU A 77 -22.40 -17.87 19.14
CA GLU A 77 -22.59 -17.61 20.57
C GLU A 77 -21.59 -16.59 21.10
N CYS A 78 -20.30 -16.75 20.81
CA CYS A 78 -19.28 -15.76 21.19
C CYS A 78 -19.58 -14.38 20.59
N LYS A 79 -20.08 -14.33 19.35
CA LYS A 79 -20.52 -13.08 18.73
C LYS A 79 -21.71 -12.47 19.49
N GLN A 80 -22.73 -13.26 19.83
CA GLN A 80 -23.91 -12.83 20.60
C GLN A 80 -23.53 -12.34 22.01
N LEU A 81 -22.63 -13.03 22.69
CA LEU A 81 -22.15 -12.64 24.01
C LEU A 81 -21.31 -11.36 23.96
N ALA A 82 -20.46 -11.20 22.94
CA ALA A 82 -19.72 -9.97 22.72
C ALA A 82 -20.62 -8.75 22.53
N TRP A 83 -21.82 -8.92 21.96
CA TRP A 83 -22.80 -7.84 21.79
C TRP A 83 -23.43 -7.39 23.11
N LYS A 84 -23.43 -8.25 24.13
CA LYS A 84 -24.00 -7.96 25.45
C LYS A 84 -23.02 -7.22 26.37
N VAL A 85 -21.72 -7.23 26.05
CA VAL A 85 -20.69 -6.55 26.86
C VAL A 85 -20.93 -5.04 26.81
N PRO A 86 -21.17 -4.38 27.96
CA PRO A 86 -21.34 -2.93 28.01
C PRO A 86 -20.02 -2.24 27.66
N LYS A 87 -20.11 -1.21 26.82
CA LYS A 87 -18.99 -0.35 26.42
C LYS A 87 -19.18 1.03 27.02
N THR A 88 -18.08 1.69 27.34
CA THR A 88 -18.11 3.08 27.79
C THR A 88 -17.94 4.01 26.60
N CYS A 89 -18.90 4.92 26.39
CA CYS A 89 -18.83 5.89 25.30
C CYS A 89 -17.71 6.92 25.58
N PRO A 90 -16.71 7.09 24.70
CA PRO A 90 -15.59 8.00 24.95
C PRO A 90 -16.00 9.48 24.93
N HIS A 91 -17.20 9.80 24.43
CA HIS A 91 -17.71 11.17 24.40
C HIS A 91 -18.40 11.57 25.70
N CYS A 92 -19.33 10.74 26.18
CA CYS A 92 -20.21 11.08 27.31
C CYS A 92 -19.99 10.22 28.56
N GLY A 93 -19.09 9.23 28.52
CA GLY A 93 -18.80 8.34 29.64
C GLY A 93 -19.89 7.33 29.99
N LYS A 94 -21.06 7.36 29.32
CA LYS A 94 -22.16 6.42 29.61
C LYS A 94 -21.84 5.01 29.10
N ALA A 95 -22.22 4.02 29.90
CA ALA A 95 -22.24 2.62 29.46
C ALA A 95 -23.35 2.42 28.43
N PHE A 96 -23.08 1.67 27.36
CA PHE A 96 -24.05 1.33 26.33
C PHE A 96 -23.82 -0.07 25.77
N ARG A 97 -24.85 -0.66 25.17
CA ARG A 97 -24.79 -1.91 24.42
C ARG A 97 -25.00 -1.60 22.94
N GLY A 98 -24.16 -2.13 22.07
CA GLY A 98 -24.19 -1.83 20.65
C GLY A 98 -23.36 -2.82 19.85
N ASN A 99 -23.28 -2.60 18.54
CA ASN A 99 -22.51 -3.48 17.67
C ASN A 99 -21.03 -3.54 18.08
N PRO A 100 -20.29 -4.61 17.77
CA PRO A 100 -18.86 -4.73 18.06
C PRO A 100 -18.04 -3.55 17.55
N ASP A 101 -18.39 -3.03 16.38
CA ASP A 101 -17.69 -1.91 15.74
C ASP A 101 -18.22 -0.54 16.22
N GLN A 102 -19.31 -0.51 16.97
CA GLN A 102 -19.88 0.72 17.51
C GLN A 102 -19.04 1.22 18.69
N VAL A 103 -18.45 2.40 18.53
CA VAL A 103 -17.59 3.06 19.53
C VAL A 103 -18.37 4.05 20.41
N HIS A 104 -19.46 4.63 19.88
CA HIS A 104 -20.24 5.67 20.58
C HIS A 104 -21.66 5.19 20.87
N CYS A 105 -22.24 5.63 21.98
CA CYS A 105 -23.59 5.24 22.39
C CYS A 105 -24.70 5.73 21.45
N SER A 106 -24.47 6.80 20.69
CA SER A 106 -25.44 7.39 19.79
C SER A 106 -24.78 8.12 18.63
N TRP A 107 -25.53 8.33 17.54
CA TRP A 107 -25.11 9.16 16.41
C TRP A 107 -24.70 10.57 16.85
N PHE A 108 -25.42 11.16 17.81
CA PHE A 108 -25.07 12.46 18.39
C PHE A 108 -23.65 12.46 19.01
N CYS A 109 -23.33 11.47 19.84
CA CYS A 109 -21.99 11.37 20.44
C CYS A 109 -20.90 11.15 19.40
N TYR A 110 -21.17 10.35 18.36
CA TYR A 110 -20.27 10.20 17.22
C TYR A 110 -20.02 11.54 16.51
N CYS A 111 -21.07 12.30 16.19
CA CYS A 111 -20.95 13.60 15.55
C CYS A 111 -20.14 14.60 16.39
N GLN A 112 -20.29 14.59 17.71
CA GLN A 112 -19.51 15.50 18.56
C GLN A 112 -18.01 15.17 18.54
N VAL A 113 -17.64 13.89 18.54
CA VAL A 113 -16.24 13.47 18.37
C VAL A 113 -15.74 13.75 16.95
N ALA A 114 -16.57 13.54 15.93
CA ALA A 114 -16.23 13.85 14.54
C ALA A 114 -16.02 15.35 14.31
N LYS A 115 -16.82 16.23 14.94
CA LYS A 115 -16.64 17.68 14.89
C LYS A 115 -15.25 18.12 15.40
N ARG A 116 -14.70 17.42 16.41
CA ARG A 116 -13.32 17.68 16.89
C ARG A 116 -12.25 17.38 15.82
N LYS A 117 -12.54 16.62 14.75
CA LYS A 117 -11.58 16.41 13.65
C LYS A 117 -11.43 17.64 12.75
N HIS A 118 -12.37 18.59 12.83
CA HIS A 118 -12.35 19.84 12.10
C HIS A 118 -11.79 20.99 12.95
N GLN A 119 -10.81 20.70 13.81
CA GLN A 119 -10.11 21.77 14.51
C GLN A 119 -9.40 22.68 13.50
N PRO A 120 -9.41 23.99 13.71
CA PRO A 120 -8.68 24.90 12.86
C PRO A 120 -7.21 24.49 12.76
N ARG A 121 -6.69 24.45 11.54
CA ARG A 121 -5.28 24.13 11.29
C ARG A 121 -4.65 25.14 10.34
N PRO A 122 -3.37 25.49 10.51
CA PRO A 122 -2.70 26.38 9.58
C PRO A 122 -2.54 25.69 8.21
N CYS A 123 -2.71 26.47 7.15
CA CYS A 123 -2.36 26.06 5.80
C CYS A 123 -0.87 25.72 5.74
N GLN A 124 -0.51 24.53 5.23
CA GLN A 124 0.89 24.11 5.16
C GLN A 124 1.75 24.95 4.20
N TRP A 125 1.13 25.75 3.32
CA TRP A 125 1.83 26.61 2.38
C TRP A 125 1.94 28.06 2.88
N CYS A 126 0.82 28.70 3.21
CA CYS A 126 0.79 30.13 3.53
C CYS A 126 0.59 30.43 5.02
N GLY A 127 0.43 29.42 5.87
CA GLY A 127 0.20 29.57 7.32
C GLY A 127 -1.21 30.01 7.73
N THR A 128 -2.03 30.53 6.81
CA THR A 128 -3.41 30.99 7.12
C THR A 128 -4.25 29.89 7.77
N THR A 129 -4.90 30.21 8.89
CA THR A 129 -5.77 29.28 9.63
C THR A 129 -6.99 28.88 8.81
N ILE A 130 -7.15 27.58 8.58
CA ILE A 130 -8.33 26.99 7.95
C ILE A 130 -9.35 26.72 9.06
N THR A 131 -10.45 27.46 9.12
CA THR A 131 -11.43 27.37 10.22
C THR A 131 -12.29 26.11 10.18
N GLN A 132 -12.54 25.56 8.99
CA GLN A 132 -13.33 24.35 8.78
C GLN A 132 -12.64 23.40 7.79
N PRO A 133 -11.55 22.73 8.19
CA PRO A 133 -10.83 21.87 7.27
C PRO A 133 -11.65 20.62 6.96
N HIS A 134 -12.05 20.43 5.70
CA HIS A 134 -12.72 19.20 5.28
C HIS A 134 -11.72 18.03 5.22
N GLY A 135 -11.97 16.97 5.99
CA GLY A 135 -11.20 15.73 5.96
C GLY A 135 -9.67 15.94 6.00
N LYS A 136 -8.99 15.58 4.91
CA LYS A 136 -7.52 15.62 4.78
C LYS A 136 -6.98 16.91 4.11
N THR A 137 -7.78 17.97 3.94
CA THR A 137 -7.37 19.23 3.29
C THR A 137 -6.21 19.94 4.00
N ARG A 138 -5.03 19.96 3.37
CA ARG A 138 -3.79 20.55 3.94
C ARG A 138 -3.63 22.04 3.64
N PHE A 139 -4.40 22.57 2.71
CA PHE A 139 -4.22 23.92 2.15
C PHE A 139 -5.53 24.71 2.21
N CYS A 140 -5.44 26.02 2.42
CA CYS A 140 -6.62 26.89 2.48
C CYS A 140 -7.28 27.10 1.10
N SER A 141 -6.55 26.87 0.00
CA SER A 141 -7.05 27.07 -1.37
C SER A 141 -6.33 26.16 -2.37
N LEU A 142 -6.94 25.97 -3.55
CA LEU A 142 -6.33 25.27 -4.69
C LEU A 142 -5.02 25.94 -5.14
N SER A 143 -4.93 27.26 -5.04
CA SER A 143 -3.71 28.01 -5.36
C SER A 143 -2.55 27.60 -4.44
N CYS A 144 -2.78 27.53 -3.12
CA CYS A 144 -1.78 27.07 -2.16
C CYS A 144 -1.38 25.62 -2.39
N ALA A 145 -2.34 24.75 -2.70
CA ALA A 145 -2.06 23.35 -3.05
C ALA A 145 -1.17 23.23 -4.30
N GLY A 146 -1.46 24.03 -5.34
CA GLY A 146 -0.67 24.07 -6.57
C GLY A 146 0.76 24.56 -6.32
N LYS A 147 0.93 25.63 -5.52
CA LYS A 147 2.25 26.15 -5.16
C LYS A 147 3.07 25.15 -4.36
N ALA A 148 2.47 24.52 -3.34
CA ALA A 148 3.14 23.46 -2.57
C ALA A 148 3.54 22.26 -3.43
N GLY A 149 2.69 21.86 -4.38
CA GLY A 149 3.00 20.80 -5.34
C GLY A 149 4.16 21.15 -6.28
N MET A 150 4.26 22.40 -6.73
CA MET A 150 5.40 22.87 -7.52
C MET A 150 6.69 22.93 -6.70
N ASP A 151 6.62 23.41 -5.46
CA ASP A 151 7.78 23.46 -4.56
C ASP A 151 8.30 22.05 -4.24
N ALA A 152 7.41 21.09 -3.93
CA ALA A 152 7.80 19.69 -3.74
C ALA A 152 8.48 19.12 -4.98
N ARG A 153 7.93 19.36 -6.18
CA ARG A 153 8.58 18.95 -7.44
C ARG A 153 9.93 19.63 -7.64
N LEU A 154 10.11 20.87 -7.22
CA LEU A 154 11.38 21.58 -7.36
C LEU A 154 12.43 21.02 -6.40
N ARG A 155 12.03 20.63 -5.17
CA ARG A 155 12.92 19.98 -4.19
C ARG A 155 13.29 18.57 -4.60
N ASP A 156 12.32 17.78 -5.05
CA ASP A 156 12.50 16.38 -5.46
C ASP A 156 13.08 16.25 -6.86
N ALA A 157 12.99 17.32 -7.67
CA ALA A 157 13.79 17.44 -8.86
C ALA A 157 15.25 17.55 -8.43
N VAL A 158 15.89 16.39 -8.29
CA VAL A 158 17.30 16.26 -8.64
C VAL A 158 17.43 16.98 -9.97
N LEU A 159 18.13 18.12 -9.97
CA LEU A 159 18.41 18.88 -11.18
C LEU A 159 19.22 17.98 -12.10
N THR A 160 18.55 17.11 -12.83
CA THR A 160 19.22 16.25 -13.79
C THR A 160 19.80 17.19 -14.84
N ALA A 161 20.99 16.85 -15.35
CA ALA A 161 21.62 17.63 -16.41
C ALA A 161 20.65 17.91 -17.58
N LYS A 162 19.72 16.98 -17.85
CA LYS A 162 18.64 17.12 -18.85
C LYS A 162 17.61 18.20 -18.49
N THR A 163 17.18 18.28 -17.23
CA THR A 163 16.23 19.33 -16.78
C THR A 163 16.88 20.72 -16.85
N LEU A 164 18.15 20.82 -16.46
CA LEU A 164 18.96 22.03 -16.58
C LEU A 164 19.17 22.44 -18.05
N ASP A 165 19.48 21.48 -18.92
CA ASP A 165 19.65 21.71 -20.37
C ASP A 165 18.36 22.24 -21.01
N LEU A 166 17.19 21.69 -20.64
CA LEU A 166 15.87 22.15 -21.09
C LEU A 166 15.53 23.57 -20.57
N MET A 167 15.88 23.89 -19.31
CA MET A 167 15.66 25.23 -18.78
C MET A 167 16.54 26.27 -19.48
N LEU A 168 17.79 25.92 -19.78
CA LEU A 168 18.74 26.79 -20.47
C LEU A 168 18.47 26.89 -21.97
N GLU A 169 17.75 25.94 -22.57
CA GLU A 169 17.43 25.94 -24.00
C GLU A 169 16.69 27.21 -24.44
N LYS A 170 15.81 27.75 -23.60
CA LYS A 170 15.08 29.01 -23.87
C LYS A 170 15.96 30.26 -23.81
N LEU A 171 17.08 30.19 -23.09
CA LEU A 171 18.04 31.29 -22.95
C LEU A 171 19.18 31.22 -23.99
N ARG A 172 19.25 30.15 -24.79
CA ARG A 172 20.32 29.99 -25.78
C ARG A 172 20.06 30.86 -27.01
N PRO A 173 21.04 31.68 -27.45
CA PRO A 173 20.95 32.38 -28.72
C PRO A 173 20.86 31.35 -29.87
N LYS A 174 19.88 31.52 -30.78
CA LYS A 174 19.53 30.57 -31.86
C LYS A 174 20.68 30.22 -32.84
N ARG A 175 21.85 30.85 -32.72
CA ARG A 175 22.98 30.72 -33.66
C ARG A 175 24.24 30.02 -33.12
N SER A 176 24.30 29.63 -31.85
CA SER A 176 25.46 28.87 -31.34
C SER A 176 25.19 27.37 -31.35
N TYR A 177 26.09 26.61 -31.98
CA TYR A 177 26.18 25.15 -32.07
C TYR A 177 25.53 24.36 -30.91
N ARG A 178 24.81 23.28 -31.25
CA ARG A 178 24.19 22.27 -30.36
C ARG A 178 25.21 21.58 -29.45
N MET A 179 25.74 22.30 -28.46
CA MET A 179 26.52 21.71 -27.38
C MET A 179 25.54 21.26 -26.31
N ARG A 180 25.10 19.98 -26.36
CA ARG A 180 24.32 19.38 -25.27
C ARG A 180 25.15 19.42 -23.99
N LEU A 181 24.54 19.81 -22.88
CA LEU A 181 25.20 19.79 -21.58
C LEU A 181 25.27 18.34 -21.07
N THR A 182 26.37 17.64 -21.36
CA THR A 182 26.58 16.28 -20.83
C THR A 182 26.90 16.34 -19.32
N PRO A 183 26.60 15.27 -18.54
CA PRO A 183 26.94 15.22 -17.11
C PRO A 183 28.40 15.56 -16.83
N ALA A 184 29.34 14.96 -17.57
CA ALA A 184 30.77 15.23 -17.43
C ALA A 184 31.15 16.71 -17.70
N ARG A 185 30.36 17.44 -18.51
CA ARG A 185 30.59 18.86 -18.75
C ARG A 185 30.02 19.71 -17.62
N LEU A 186 28.88 19.33 -17.05
CA LEU A 186 28.31 19.98 -15.86
C LEU A 186 29.29 19.87 -14.68
N ASP A 187 29.86 18.68 -14.44
CA ASP A 187 30.82 18.46 -13.35
C ASP A 187 32.07 19.34 -13.51
N ARG A 188 32.59 19.48 -14.75
CA ARG A 188 33.71 20.38 -15.04
C ARG A 188 33.38 21.86 -14.80
N LEU A 189 32.13 22.28 -15.04
CA LEU A 189 31.71 23.66 -14.79
C LEU A 189 31.61 23.91 -13.27
N LEU A 190 31.00 23.00 -12.52
CA LEU A 190 30.91 23.09 -11.07
C LEU A 190 32.31 23.11 -10.42
N ALA A 191 33.23 22.27 -10.89
CA ALA A 191 34.62 22.23 -10.42
C ALA A 191 35.43 23.51 -10.77
N LYS A 192 35.03 24.28 -11.78
CA LYS A 192 35.66 25.58 -12.08
C LYS A 192 35.16 26.67 -11.13
N VAL A 193 33.86 26.69 -10.83
CA VAL A 193 33.27 27.68 -9.93
C VAL A 193 33.81 27.51 -8.51
N SER A 194 33.97 26.28 -8.02
CA SER A 194 34.51 26.02 -6.68
C SER A 194 36.00 26.39 -6.50
N ARG A 195 36.74 26.63 -7.58
CA ARG A 195 38.14 27.09 -7.53
C ARG A 195 38.30 28.61 -7.63
N ALA A 196 37.21 29.32 -7.96
CA ALA A 196 37.22 30.76 -8.20
C ALA A 196 36.67 31.58 -7.03
N GLY A 197 36.18 30.93 -5.97
CA GLY A 197 35.81 31.55 -4.69
C GLY A 197 36.73 31.05 -3.60
#